data_AF-A0A944A213-F1
#
_entry.id   AF-A0A944A213-F1
#
_cell.length_a   1.000
_cell.length_b   1.000
_cell.length_c   1.000
_cell.angle_alpha   90.00
_cell.angle_beta   90.00
_cell.angle_gamma   90.00
#
_symmetry.space_group_name_H-M   'P 1'
#
loop_
_entity.id
_entity.type
_entity.pdbx_description
1 polymer ?
#
loop_
_entity_poly.entity_id
_entity_poly.type
_entity_poly.pdbx_seq_one_letter_code
_entity_poly.pdbx_strand_id
1 'polypeptide(L)'
;MKSYSFIFLLFFSASLFALNEKSIIHGTAVTSDGQWNAVSVLNDDVHDLDNRESIWVYRSNAHWDFPFCLISFRSQKGWSIPSVCYDKKADSFIVYHNCWTWENKNGGLFEFPRVNGKFEPVNFQHSETSSDLGTAMLLSNDCGVFLAGLYGKWSDEENRNTKIFRLKRKDGHLELSEIDSMKNLEFAHIDWRNRKFTMDDQTFREVIFSTSNGIVALDKNERDWWYFDCNSEKLKKFNSKEDALSYSKNSTQNQNVKIWQIIALASSVILILILAFAVIYLLKKNRQK
;
A
#
# COMPACT_ATOMS: atom_id res chain seq x y z
N MET A 1 -4.68 13.62 23.27
CA MET A 1 -5.24 14.56 22.28
C MET A 1 -4.11 15.10 21.41
N LYS A 2 -3.86 14.56 20.21
CA LYS A 2 -2.87 15.10 19.23
C LYS A 2 -2.94 14.39 17.86
N SER A 3 -4.14 14.14 17.33
CA SER A 3 -4.30 13.43 16.05
C SER A 3 -5.12 14.19 14.99
N TYR A 4 -5.62 15.39 15.31
CA TYR A 4 -6.48 16.16 14.41
C TYR A 4 -5.73 17.26 13.62
N SER A 5 -4.53 17.66 14.03
CA SER A 5 -3.72 18.67 13.29
C SER A 5 -3.03 18.14 12.03
N PHE A 6 -2.75 16.83 11.95
CA PHE A 6 -1.98 16.27 10.83
C PHE A 6 -2.83 16.09 9.56
N ILE A 7 -4.12 15.75 9.72
CA ILE A 7 -5.08 15.63 8.61
C ILE A 7 -5.39 17.02 8.01
N PHE A 8 -5.45 18.06 8.85
CA PHE A 8 -5.74 19.42 8.39
C PHE A 8 -4.61 20.01 7.52
N LEU A 9 -3.35 19.67 7.80
CA LEU A 9 -2.19 20.12 7.03
C LEU A 9 -2.07 19.42 5.66
N LEU A 10 -2.36 18.11 5.58
CA LEU A 10 -2.42 17.37 4.32
C LEU A 10 -3.50 17.92 3.37
N PHE A 11 -4.65 18.30 3.93
CA PHE A 11 -5.72 18.93 3.16
C PHE A 11 -5.35 20.34 2.69
N PHE A 12 -4.55 21.11 3.44
CA PHE A 12 -4.24 22.50 3.11
C PHE A 12 -3.19 22.63 1.98
N SER A 13 -2.16 21.78 1.96
CA SER A 13 -1.18 21.75 0.86
C SER A 13 -1.73 21.08 -0.40
N ALA A 14 -2.58 20.05 -0.25
CA ALA A 14 -3.30 19.45 -1.39
C ALA A 14 -4.33 20.42 -1.99
N SER A 15 -5.02 21.22 -1.16
CA SER A 15 -5.95 22.24 -1.65
C SER A 15 -5.24 23.45 -2.24
N LEU A 16 -4.04 23.84 -1.78
CA LEU A 16 -3.24 24.88 -2.45
C LEU A 16 -2.75 24.47 -3.86
N PHE A 17 -2.53 23.17 -4.11
CA PHE A 17 -2.26 22.64 -5.46
C PHE A 17 -3.53 22.51 -6.31
N ALA A 18 -4.65 22.10 -5.71
CA ALA A 18 -5.94 21.94 -6.40
C ALA A 18 -6.68 23.28 -6.65
N LEU A 19 -6.30 24.37 -5.97
CA LEU A 19 -6.95 25.68 -6.11
C LEU A 19 -6.44 26.51 -7.30
N ASN A 20 -5.35 26.12 -7.96
CA ASN A 20 -4.77 26.88 -9.08
C ASN A 20 -4.81 26.17 -10.45
N GLU A 21 -5.01 24.85 -10.50
CA GLU A 21 -5.10 24.10 -11.76
C GLU A 21 -6.21 23.05 -11.66
N LYS A 22 -6.85 22.72 -12.79
CA LYS A 22 -7.89 21.68 -12.91
C LYS A 22 -7.28 20.28 -12.67
N SER A 23 -6.78 20.03 -11.48
CA SER A 23 -5.96 18.87 -11.15
C SER A 23 -6.69 17.97 -10.17
N ILE A 24 -6.82 16.69 -10.50
CA ILE A 24 -7.54 15.70 -9.70
C ILE A 24 -6.53 14.79 -8.98
N ILE A 25 -6.65 14.70 -7.66
CA ILE A 25 -5.83 13.82 -6.83
C ILE A 25 -6.52 12.46 -6.68
N HIS A 26 -5.84 11.38 -7.08
CA HIS A 26 -6.44 10.04 -7.13
C HIS A 26 -5.68 8.97 -6.34
N GLY A 27 -4.50 9.30 -5.82
CA GLY A 27 -3.73 8.40 -4.97
C GLY A 27 -2.79 9.17 -4.07
N THR A 28 -2.57 8.68 -2.86
CA THR A 28 -1.62 9.28 -1.92
C THR A 28 -0.88 8.20 -1.17
N ALA A 29 0.41 8.38 -0.95
CA ALA A 29 1.22 7.55 -0.07
C ALA A 29 2.02 8.42 0.89
N VAL A 30 2.27 7.93 2.10
CA VAL A 30 3.01 8.65 3.14
C VAL A 30 4.06 7.72 3.74
N THR A 31 5.26 8.24 3.98
CA THR A 31 6.33 7.49 4.64
C THR A 31 5.97 7.14 6.08
N SER A 32 6.59 6.09 6.62
CA SER A 32 6.29 5.63 7.99
C SER A 32 6.63 6.66 9.08
N ASP A 33 7.59 7.53 8.83
CA ASP A 33 7.96 8.65 9.70
C ASP A 33 7.09 9.91 9.50
N GLY A 34 6.12 9.85 8.58
CA GLY A 34 5.25 10.96 8.23
C GLY A 34 5.95 12.15 7.58
N GLN A 35 7.23 12.01 7.19
CA GLN A 35 8.01 13.13 6.69
C GLN A 35 7.78 13.42 5.21
N TRP A 36 7.45 12.41 4.40
CA TRP A 36 7.29 12.56 2.96
C TRP A 36 5.95 12.02 2.49
N ASN A 37 5.36 12.73 1.54
CA ASN A 37 4.10 12.36 0.91
C ASN A 37 4.32 12.28 -0.59
N ALA A 38 3.74 11.27 -1.22
CA ALA A 38 3.58 11.16 -2.66
C ALA A 38 2.10 11.32 -3.00
N VAL A 39 1.80 12.09 -4.04
CA VAL A 39 0.44 12.33 -4.52
C VAL A 39 0.41 12.08 -6.01
N SER A 40 -0.56 11.29 -6.41
CA SER A 40 -0.87 10.96 -7.79
C SER A 40 -1.90 11.96 -8.31
N VAL A 41 -1.51 12.73 -9.33
CA VAL A 41 -2.23 13.89 -9.85
C VAL A 41 -2.50 13.70 -11.35
N LEU A 42 -3.75 13.89 -11.74
CA LEU A 42 -4.19 14.02 -13.12
C LEU A 42 -4.44 15.50 -13.42
N ASN A 43 -3.68 16.09 -14.32
CA ASN A 43 -3.95 17.46 -14.81
C ASN A 43 -4.97 17.38 -15.95
N ASP A 44 -6.18 17.87 -15.69
CA ASP A 44 -7.31 17.89 -16.63
C ASP A 44 -7.43 19.29 -17.25
N ASP A 45 -6.40 19.71 -18.00
CA ASP A 45 -6.55 20.92 -18.82
C ASP A 45 -7.20 20.55 -20.15
N VAL A 46 -8.53 20.69 -20.18
CA VAL A 46 -9.48 20.35 -21.27
C VAL A 46 -9.11 20.94 -22.66
N HIS A 47 -8.11 21.82 -22.73
CA HIS A 47 -7.65 22.45 -23.97
C HIS A 47 -6.37 21.85 -24.56
N ASP A 48 -5.69 20.95 -23.86
CA ASP A 48 -4.47 20.32 -24.36
C ASP A 48 -4.68 18.81 -24.57
N LEU A 49 -4.36 18.33 -25.77
CA LEU A 49 -4.38 16.89 -26.12
C LEU A 49 -3.29 16.09 -25.38
N ASP A 50 -2.52 16.76 -24.52
CA ASP A 50 -1.44 16.25 -23.68
C ASP A 50 -1.87 16.22 -22.19
N ASN A 51 -2.96 15.53 -21.86
CA ASN A 51 -3.31 15.23 -20.47
C ASN A 51 -2.09 14.57 -19.79
N ARG A 52 -1.58 15.17 -18.71
CA ARG A 52 -0.43 14.63 -17.98
C ARG A 52 -0.87 14.05 -16.64
N GLU A 53 -0.47 12.82 -16.42
CA GLU A 53 -0.54 12.18 -15.11
C GLU A 53 0.85 12.26 -14.47
N SER A 54 0.91 12.51 -13.17
CA SER A 54 2.19 12.71 -12.50
C SER A 54 2.13 12.31 -11.03
N ILE A 55 3.26 11.82 -10.53
CA ILE A 55 3.48 11.61 -9.10
C ILE A 55 4.34 12.76 -8.58
N TRP A 56 3.78 13.52 -7.64
CA TRP A 56 4.48 14.60 -6.95
C TRP A 56 4.86 14.15 -5.55
N VAL A 57 6.09 14.48 -5.13
CA VAL A 57 6.57 14.23 -3.77
C VAL A 57 6.90 15.53 -3.08
N TYR A 58 6.52 15.61 -1.80
CA TYR A 58 6.82 16.75 -0.94
C TYR A 58 7.04 16.32 0.51
N ARG A 59 7.69 17.20 1.27
CA ARG A 59 8.01 16.98 2.67
C ARG A 59 6.95 17.63 3.57
N SER A 60 6.37 16.89 4.51
CA SER A 60 5.24 17.33 5.36
C SER A 60 5.53 18.55 6.23
N ASN A 61 6.78 18.74 6.65
CA ASN A 61 7.15 19.74 7.67
C ASN A 61 7.96 20.92 7.12
N ALA A 62 8.16 20.98 5.80
CA ALA A 62 8.93 22.05 5.19
C ALA A 62 7.99 23.03 4.52
N HIS A 63 7.76 24.17 5.19
CA HIS A 63 7.04 25.32 4.61
C HIS A 63 7.71 25.90 3.35
N TRP A 64 8.90 25.41 2.97
CA TRP A 64 9.75 25.93 1.89
C TRP A 64 10.33 24.85 0.95
N ASP A 65 10.06 23.56 1.17
CA ASP A 65 10.46 22.54 0.19
C ASP A 65 9.39 22.50 -0.90
N PHE A 66 9.74 22.92 -2.12
CA PHE A 66 8.84 22.83 -3.25
C PHE A 66 8.57 21.36 -3.59
N PRO A 67 7.31 20.98 -3.88
CA PRO A 67 7.02 19.66 -4.41
C PRO A 67 7.80 19.46 -5.71
N PHE A 68 8.35 18.28 -5.90
CA PHE A 68 8.99 17.91 -7.16
C PHE A 68 8.30 16.69 -7.76
N CYS A 69 8.28 16.63 -9.08
CA CYS A 69 7.70 15.52 -9.82
C CYS A 69 8.68 14.34 -9.80
N LEU A 70 8.28 13.19 -9.21
CA LEU A 70 9.05 11.94 -9.30
C LEU A 70 9.00 11.39 -10.72
N ILE A 71 7.82 11.41 -11.33
CA ILE A 71 7.59 10.88 -12.67
C ILE A 71 6.31 11.47 -13.24
N SER A 72 6.31 11.74 -14.55
CA SER A 72 5.15 12.18 -15.30
C SER A 72 4.99 11.34 -16.57
N PHE A 73 3.74 11.02 -16.88
CA PHE A 73 3.32 10.22 -18.01
C PHE A 73 2.39 11.06 -18.88
N ARG A 74 2.53 10.94 -20.20
CA ARG A 74 1.48 11.41 -21.10
C ARG A 74 0.32 10.43 -21.04
N SER A 75 -0.85 10.90 -20.65
CA SER A 75 -2.09 10.15 -20.67
C SER A 75 -2.81 10.42 -21.98
N GLN A 76 -2.88 9.43 -22.86
CA GLN A 76 -3.85 9.49 -23.94
C GLN A 76 -5.18 9.05 -23.35
N LYS A 77 -6.12 9.97 -23.12
CA LYS A 77 -7.56 9.70 -22.91
C LYS A 77 -7.96 8.76 -21.76
N GLY A 78 -7.37 8.88 -20.57
CA GLY A 78 -7.90 8.22 -19.37
C GLY A 78 -7.79 6.69 -19.43
N TRP A 79 -6.63 6.15 -19.82
CA TRP A 79 -6.47 4.69 -19.94
C TRP A 79 -5.91 4.01 -18.69
N SER A 80 -5.17 4.73 -17.84
CA SER A 80 -4.75 4.20 -16.55
C SER A 80 -4.37 5.33 -15.60
N ILE A 81 -4.95 5.31 -14.41
CA ILE A 81 -4.61 6.25 -13.35
C ILE A 81 -3.39 5.68 -12.59
N PRO A 82 -2.24 6.39 -12.50
CA PRO A 82 -1.08 5.85 -11.79
C PRO A 82 -1.42 5.57 -10.33
N SER A 83 -0.99 4.41 -9.85
CA SER A 83 -1.10 4.04 -8.46
C SER A 83 0.24 4.25 -7.76
N VAL A 84 0.23 4.72 -6.52
CA VAL A 84 1.44 4.92 -5.71
C VAL A 84 1.22 4.34 -4.33
N CYS A 85 2.23 3.64 -3.81
CA CYS A 85 2.29 3.22 -2.41
C CYS A 85 3.69 3.42 -1.84
N TYR A 86 3.81 3.32 -0.52
CA TYR A 86 5.10 3.33 0.17
C TYR A 86 5.41 1.94 0.72
N ASP A 87 6.55 1.37 0.33
CA ASP A 87 7.07 0.13 0.91
C ASP A 87 7.91 0.45 2.15
N LYS A 88 7.39 0.10 3.33
CA LYS A 88 8.08 0.34 4.60
C LYS A 88 9.37 -0.46 4.73
N LYS A 89 9.45 -1.65 4.14
CA LYS A 89 10.59 -2.55 4.30
C LYS A 89 11.77 -2.10 3.46
N ALA A 90 11.50 -1.63 2.25
CA ALA A 90 12.52 -1.13 1.34
C ALA A 90 12.77 0.38 1.46
N ASP A 91 11.95 1.09 2.24
CA ASP A 91 12.03 2.54 2.39
C ASP A 91 11.96 3.25 1.01
N SER A 92 10.95 2.88 0.23
CA SER A 92 10.80 3.31 -1.16
C SER A 92 9.36 3.63 -1.52
N PHE A 93 9.17 4.58 -2.44
CA PHE A 93 7.89 4.74 -3.13
C PHE A 93 7.85 3.80 -4.33
N ILE A 94 6.74 3.10 -4.50
CA ILE A 94 6.49 2.27 -5.67
C ILE A 94 5.33 2.91 -6.44
N VAL A 95 5.53 3.09 -7.74
CA VAL A 95 4.55 3.62 -8.67
C VAL A 95 4.24 2.53 -9.70
N TYR A 96 2.96 2.31 -9.96
CA TYR A 96 2.50 1.53 -11.09
C TYR A 96 1.86 2.47 -12.10
N HIS A 97 2.27 2.36 -13.36
CA HIS A 97 1.60 3.05 -14.47
C HIS A 97 1.54 2.15 -15.69
N ASN A 98 0.41 2.15 -16.37
CA ASN A 98 0.22 1.36 -17.58
C ASN A 98 0.22 2.28 -18.80
N CYS A 99 1.41 2.69 -19.25
CA CYS A 99 1.53 3.57 -20.40
C CYS A 99 1.30 2.76 -21.69
N TRP A 100 0.14 2.96 -22.32
CA TRP A 100 -0.13 2.53 -23.69
C TRP A 100 0.05 3.73 -24.62
N THR A 101 1.28 4.10 -24.91
CA THR A 101 1.52 4.94 -26.10
C THR A 101 2.05 4.05 -27.22
N TRP A 102 1.52 4.28 -28.42
CA TRP A 102 1.98 3.77 -29.70
C TRP A 102 3.50 3.93 -29.96
N GLU A 103 4.19 4.83 -29.24
CA GLU A 103 5.60 5.14 -29.43
C GLU A 103 6.51 4.79 -28.23
N ASN A 104 5.99 4.58 -27.01
CA ASN A 104 6.76 4.20 -25.83
C ASN A 104 6.02 3.13 -25.00
N LYS A 105 6.63 1.93 -24.91
CA LYS A 105 6.09 0.71 -24.29
C LYS A 105 6.32 0.57 -22.78
N ASN A 106 6.85 1.60 -22.12
CA ASN A 106 7.39 1.45 -20.76
C ASN A 106 6.29 1.63 -19.69
N GLY A 107 5.19 0.90 -19.82
CA GLY A 107 4.28 0.65 -18.70
C GLY A 107 4.91 -0.38 -17.76
N GLY A 108 4.75 -0.19 -16.46
CA GLY A 108 5.37 -1.06 -15.47
C GLY A 108 5.37 -0.51 -14.06
N LEU A 109 6.28 -1.07 -13.27
CA LEU A 109 6.55 -0.70 -11.89
C LEU A 109 7.81 0.16 -11.84
N PHE A 110 7.73 1.25 -11.11
CA PHE A 110 8.81 2.18 -10.87
C PHE A 110 9.07 2.25 -9.37
N GLU A 111 10.27 1.91 -8.94
CA GLU A 111 10.68 2.00 -7.54
C GLU A 111 11.62 3.18 -7.33
N PHE A 112 11.26 4.06 -6.39
CA PHE A 112 12.02 5.25 -5.99
C PHE A 112 12.51 5.06 -4.54
N PRO A 113 13.72 4.49 -4.33
CA PRO A 113 14.29 4.32 -3.01
C PRO A 113 14.66 5.65 -2.36
N ARG A 114 14.53 5.71 -1.02
CA ARG A 114 15.07 6.82 -0.24
C ARG A 114 16.56 6.62 -0.04
N VAL A 115 17.37 7.56 -0.53
CA VAL A 115 18.84 7.52 -0.42
C VAL A 115 19.31 8.73 0.38
N ASN A 116 20.11 8.50 1.43
CA ASN A 116 20.61 9.56 2.32
C ASN A 116 19.51 10.50 2.86
N GLY A 117 18.32 9.94 3.13
CA GLY A 117 17.17 10.67 3.67
C GLY A 117 16.37 11.49 2.66
N LYS A 118 16.64 11.35 1.36
CA LYS A 118 15.94 12.07 0.26
C LYS A 118 15.45 11.13 -0.83
N PHE A 119 14.44 11.58 -1.56
CA PHE A 119 13.99 10.96 -2.81
C PHE A 119 14.45 11.80 -3.99
N GLU A 120 14.86 11.17 -5.07
CA GLU A 120 15.31 11.85 -6.30
C GLU A 120 14.66 11.21 -7.53
N PRO A 121 14.15 12.00 -8.50
CA PRO A 121 13.47 11.47 -9.69
C PRO A 121 14.34 10.60 -10.60
N VAL A 122 15.66 10.79 -10.57
CA VAL A 122 16.59 10.13 -11.50
C VAL A 122 17.08 8.76 -11.02
N ASN A 123 16.83 8.42 -9.77
CA ASN A 123 17.34 7.20 -9.16
C ASN A 123 16.20 6.19 -8.96
N PHE A 124 15.59 5.73 -10.06
CA PHE A 124 14.51 4.76 -10.02
C PHE A 124 14.85 3.47 -10.75
N GLN A 125 14.28 2.36 -10.27
CA GLN A 125 14.33 1.07 -10.94
C GLN A 125 13.02 0.85 -11.69
N HIS A 126 13.11 0.44 -12.95
CA HIS A 126 11.96 0.11 -13.79
C HIS A 126 11.85 -1.40 -13.95
N SER A 127 10.63 -1.92 -13.86
CA SER A 127 10.30 -3.31 -14.15
C SER A 127 9.07 -3.35 -15.03
N GLU A 128 9.20 -3.93 -16.22
CA GLU A 128 8.06 -4.12 -17.11
C GLU A 128 7.04 -5.09 -16.48
N THR A 129 5.76 -4.79 -16.67
CA THR A 129 4.66 -5.73 -16.33
C THR A 129 4.11 -6.35 -17.61
N SER A 130 3.46 -7.51 -17.52
CA SER A 130 2.90 -8.15 -18.72
C SER A 130 1.90 -7.22 -19.43
N SER A 131 1.84 -7.31 -20.76
CA SER A 131 0.90 -6.55 -21.60
C SER A 131 -0.58 -6.85 -21.32
N ASP A 132 -0.85 -7.92 -20.58
CA ASP A 132 -2.19 -8.38 -20.23
C ASP A 132 -2.71 -7.77 -18.90
N LEU A 133 -1.87 -6.95 -18.25
CA LEU A 133 -2.25 -6.21 -17.05
C LEU A 133 -2.80 -4.84 -17.46
N GLY A 134 -4.04 -4.53 -17.05
CA GLY A 134 -4.75 -3.29 -17.36
C GLY A 134 -4.62 -2.24 -16.26
N THR A 135 -5.77 -1.69 -15.83
CA THR A 135 -5.87 -0.86 -14.62
C THR A 135 -5.42 -1.67 -13.40
N ALA A 136 -4.57 -1.10 -12.55
CA ALA A 136 -4.14 -1.73 -11.32
C ALA A 136 -3.99 -0.72 -10.17
N MET A 137 -4.05 -1.25 -8.95
CA MET A 137 -3.91 -0.53 -7.69
C MET A 137 -2.81 -1.19 -6.85
N LEU A 138 -1.88 -0.37 -6.37
CA LEU A 138 -0.88 -0.77 -5.39
C LEU A 138 -1.48 -0.76 -3.98
N LEU A 139 -1.24 -1.83 -3.26
CA LEU A 139 -1.64 -2.03 -1.87
C LEU A 139 -0.37 -2.24 -1.05
N SER A 140 -0.23 -1.54 0.08
CA SER A 140 0.93 -1.70 0.96
C SER A 140 0.48 -1.95 2.39
N ASN A 141 1.13 -2.90 3.04
CA ASN A 141 0.94 -3.23 4.44
C ASN A 141 2.26 -3.63 5.12
N ASP A 142 2.22 -4.05 6.38
CA ASP A 142 3.44 -4.38 7.13
C ASP A 142 4.11 -5.67 6.62
N CYS A 143 3.40 -6.46 5.81
CA CYS A 143 3.92 -7.69 5.22
C CYS A 143 4.61 -7.44 3.86
N GLY A 144 4.23 -6.39 3.14
CA GLY A 144 4.88 -5.98 1.89
C GLY A 144 3.94 -5.23 0.95
N VAL A 145 4.31 -5.19 -0.33
CA VAL A 145 3.54 -4.53 -1.39
C VAL A 145 2.89 -5.55 -2.32
N PHE A 146 1.68 -5.23 -2.74
CA PHE A 146 0.84 -6.05 -3.59
C PHE A 146 0.27 -5.19 -4.72
N LEU A 147 -0.04 -5.84 -5.83
CA LEU A 147 -0.68 -5.22 -6.98
C LEU A 147 -2.01 -5.95 -7.23
N ALA A 148 -3.11 -5.24 -7.04
CA ALA A 148 -4.43 -5.68 -7.49
C ALA A 148 -4.64 -5.14 -8.91
N GLY A 149 -4.72 -6.01 -9.91
CA GLY A 149 -4.78 -5.60 -11.32
C GLY A 149 -5.84 -6.35 -12.11
N LEU A 150 -6.48 -5.65 -13.05
CA LEU A 150 -7.31 -6.29 -14.08
C LEU A 150 -6.40 -7.14 -14.96
N TYR A 151 -6.70 -8.42 -15.06
CA TYR A 151 -5.89 -9.38 -15.78
C TYR A 151 -6.71 -10.04 -16.90
N GLY A 152 -6.21 -9.98 -18.15
CA GLY A 152 -6.86 -10.57 -19.31
C GLY A 152 -6.66 -9.76 -20.59
N LYS A 153 -6.86 -10.40 -21.76
CA LYS A 153 -6.68 -9.75 -23.06
C LYS A 153 -7.71 -8.64 -23.27
N TRP A 154 -7.28 -7.55 -23.91
CA TRP A 154 -8.16 -6.40 -24.13
C TRP A 154 -9.36 -6.70 -25.03
N SER A 155 -9.27 -7.68 -25.92
CA SER A 155 -10.37 -8.11 -26.79
C SER A 155 -11.54 -8.78 -26.06
N ASP A 156 -11.32 -9.22 -24.81
CA ASP A 156 -12.27 -10.06 -24.07
C ASP A 156 -12.89 -9.22 -22.94
N GLU A 157 -13.74 -8.27 -23.31
CA GLU A 157 -14.37 -7.32 -22.37
C GLU A 157 -15.18 -8.02 -21.25
N GLU A 158 -15.66 -9.25 -21.49
CA GLU A 158 -16.59 -9.96 -20.59
C GLU A 158 -15.91 -10.75 -19.45
N ASN A 159 -14.58 -10.90 -19.43
CA ASN A 159 -13.89 -11.82 -18.49
C ASN A 159 -12.82 -11.17 -17.59
N ARG A 160 -12.80 -9.84 -17.45
CA ARG A 160 -11.70 -9.14 -16.78
C ARG A 160 -11.87 -9.00 -15.26
N ASN A 161 -11.67 -10.09 -14.53
CA ASN A 161 -11.65 -10.00 -13.07
C ASN A 161 -10.32 -9.45 -12.53
N THR A 162 -10.36 -8.91 -11.31
CA THR A 162 -9.16 -8.45 -10.61
C THR A 162 -8.42 -9.64 -10.00
N LYS A 163 -7.11 -9.70 -10.21
CA LYS A 163 -6.18 -10.61 -9.51
C LYS A 163 -5.26 -9.82 -8.59
N ILE A 164 -4.78 -10.48 -7.54
CA ILE A 164 -3.86 -9.87 -6.57
C ILE A 164 -2.52 -10.60 -6.65
N PHE A 165 -1.46 -9.84 -6.90
CA PHE A 165 -0.08 -10.32 -6.96
C PHE A 165 0.73 -9.73 -5.81
N ARG A 166 1.71 -10.47 -5.30
CA ARG A 166 2.73 -9.93 -4.42
C ARG A 166 3.87 -9.36 -5.27
N LEU A 167 4.37 -8.18 -4.92
CA LEU A 167 5.60 -7.68 -5.51
C LEU A 167 6.80 -8.29 -4.79
N LYS A 168 7.70 -8.93 -5.53
CA LYS A 168 8.97 -9.46 -5.01
C LYS A 168 10.13 -8.74 -5.69
N ARG A 169 11.14 -8.40 -4.91
CA ARG A 169 12.41 -7.91 -5.46
C ARG A 169 13.28 -9.10 -5.82
N LYS A 170 13.73 -9.15 -7.07
CA LYS A 170 14.65 -10.15 -7.57
C LYS A 170 15.60 -9.50 -8.57
N ASP A 171 16.89 -9.72 -8.40
CA ASP A 171 17.94 -9.23 -9.30
C ASP A 171 17.89 -7.71 -9.57
N GLY A 172 17.43 -6.92 -8.59
CA GLY A 172 17.31 -5.46 -8.71
C GLY A 172 16.04 -4.97 -9.43
N HIS A 173 15.06 -5.85 -9.64
CA HIS A 173 13.78 -5.54 -10.27
C HIS A 173 12.60 -6.01 -9.40
N LEU A 174 11.43 -5.39 -9.60
CA LEU A 174 10.15 -5.80 -9.02
C LEU A 174 9.43 -6.78 -9.96
N GLU A 175 9.17 -7.98 -9.48
CA GLU A 175 8.44 -9.02 -10.19
C GLU A 175 7.06 -9.25 -9.56
N LEU A 176 6.07 -9.54 -10.41
CA LEU A 176 4.76 -10.02 -10.00
C LEU A 176 4.87 -11.50 -9.62
N SER A 177 4.59 -11.82 -8.36
CA SER A 177 4.48 -13.19 -7.87
C SER A 177 3.03 -13.51 -7.59
N GLU A 178 2.52 -14.59 -8.19
CA GLU A 178 1.26 -15.19 -7.74
C GLU A 178 1.37 -15.63 -6.27
N ILE A 179 0.22 -15.61 -5.60
CA ILE A 179 0.04 -16.06 -4.21
C ILE A 179 -0.72 -17.37 -4.28
N ASP A 180 -0.11 -18.47 -3.84
CA ASP A 180 -0.65 -19.83 -4.03
C ASP A 180 -2.08 -19.98 -3.49
N SER A 181 -2.36 -19.42 -2.32
CA SER A 181 -3.70 -19.46 -1.72
C SER A 181 -4.75 -18.74 -2.57
N MET A 182 -4.36 -17.71 -3.33
CA MET A 182 -5.26 -16.87 -4.15
C MET A 182 -5.33 -17.28 -5.62
N LYS A 183 -4.56 -18.28 -6.07
CA LYS A 183 -4.36 -18.55 -7.50
C LYS A 183 -5.64 -18.75 -8.31
N ASN A 184 -6.67 -19.31 -7.67
CA ASN A 184 -7.97 -19.59 -8.29
C ASN A 184 -9.07 -18.61 -7.84
N LEU A 185 -8.70 -17.51 -7.20
CA LEU A 185 -9.63 -16.47 -6.79
C LEU A 185 -9.58 -15.29 -7.74
N GLU A 186 -10.75 -14.69 -7.90
CA GLU A 186 -11.01 -13.54 -8.74
C GLU A 186 -11.86 -12.57 -7.92
N PHE A 187 -11.52 -11.29 -8.01
CA PHE A 187 -12.09 -10.23 -7.20
C PHE A 187 -12.84 -9.22 -8.06
N ALA A 188 -13.73 -8.48 -7.41
CA ALA A 188 -14.54 -7.44 -8.03
C ALA A 188 -13.67 -6.45 -8.82
N HIS A 189 -14.21 -5.95 -9.94
CA HIS A 189 -13.46 -5.12 -10.87
C HIS A 189 -13.01 -3.81 -10.22
N ILE A 190 -11.74 -3.46 -10.34
CA ILE A 190 -11.18 -2.15 -9.94
C ILE A 190 -11.23 -1.12 -11.09
N ASP A 191 -12.04 -1.38 -12.12
CA ASP A 191 -12.18 -0.50 -13.26
C ASP A 191 -13.03 0.73 -12.91
N TRP A 192 -12.44 1.92 -13.07
CA TRP A 192 -13.14 3.18 -12.87
C TRP A 192 -14.03 3.55 -14.06
N ARG A 193 -13.80 2.97 -15.25
CA ARG A 193 -14.57 3.28 -16.47
C ARG A 193 -15.88 2.53 -16.55
N ASN A 194 -15.92 1.29 -16.06
CA ASN A 194 -17.10 0.41 -16.13
C ASN A 194 -18.00 0.48 -14.90
N ARG A 195 -17.59 1.18 -13.84
CA ARG A 195 -18.48 1.43 -12.71
C ARG A 195 -19.22 2.74 -12.93
N LYS A 196 -20.52 2.79 -12.61
CA LYS A 196 -21.40 3.98 -12.63
C LYS A 196 -20.97 5.10 -11.65
N PHE A 197 -19.75 5.02 -11.12
CA PHE A 197 -19.29 5.81 -10.01
C PHE A 197 -18.31 6.86 -10.54
N THR A 198 -18.55 8.12 -10.18
CA THR A 198 -17.62 9.21 -10.42
C THR A 198 -16.40 9.04 -9.50
N MET A 199 -15.28 9.70 -9.82
CA MET A 199 -14.09 9.68 -8.95
C MET A 199 -14.34 10.19 -7.52
N ASP A 200 -15.45 10.90 -7.32
CA ASP A 200 -15.93 11.40 -6.03
C ASP A 200 -16.69 10.34 -5.20
N ASP A 201 -17.00 9.18 -5.77
CA ASP A 201 -17.69 8.12 -5.05
C ASP A 201 -16.71 7.36 -4.14
N GLN A 202 -16.90 7.51 -2.82
CA GLN A 202 -16.14 6.79 -1.80
C GLN A 202 -16.11 5.27 -2.06
N THR A 203 -17.13 4.70 -2.71
CA THR A 203 -17.22 3.26 -3.00
C THR A 203 -16.20 2.74 -4.01
N PHE A 204 -15.61 3.59 -4.88
CA PHE A 204 -14.58 3.17 -5.82
C PHE A 204 -13.33 2.60 -5.10
N ARG A 205 -13.09 3.05 -3.85
CA ARG A 205 -11.93 2.66 -3.04
C ARG A 205 -12.21 1.51 -2.07
N GLU A 206 -13.36 0.84 -2.16
CA GLU A 206 -13.82 -0.03 -1.07
C GLU A 206 -13.89 -1.52 -1.40
N VAL A 207 -13.66 -1.94 -2.64
CA VAL A 207 -13.79 -3.36 -3.01
C VAL A 207 -12.52 -4.17 -2.74
N ILE A 208 -11.35 -3.54 -2.76
CA ILE A 208 -10.07 -4.16 -2.40
C ILE A 208 -9.22 -3.14 -1.65
N PHE A 209 -8.73 -3.48 -0.46
CA PHE A 209 -7.89 -2.59 0.34
C PHE A 209 -6.99 -3.37 1.30
N SER A 210 -5.87 -2.77 1.66
CA SER A 210 -4.93 -3.32 2.64
C SER A 210 -5.36 -2.99 4.08
N THR A 211 -5.18 -3.97 4.97
CA THR A 211 -5.10 -3.74 6.42
C THR A 211 -3.63 -3.81 6.84
N SER A 212 -3.30 -3.54 8.10
CA SER A 212 -1.90 -3.63 8.58
C SER A 212 -1.23 -4.98 8.29
N ASN A 213 -1.99 -6.07 8.34
CA ASN A 213 -1.46 -7.44 8.25
C ASN A 213 -2.07 -8.29 7.13
N GLY A 214 -2.89 -7.69 6.28
CA GLY A 214 -3.70 -8.44 5.33
C GLY A 214 -4.26 -7.61 4.20
N ILE A 215 -5.06 -8.28 3.38
CA ILE A 215 -5.83 -7.67 2.29
C ILE A 215 -7.27 -8.13 2.44
N VAL A 216 -8.20 -7.19 2.36
CA VAL A 216 -9.63 -7.47 2.27
C VAL A 216 -10.05 -7.22 0.82
N ALA A 217 -10.76 -8.17 0.22
CA ALA A 217 -11.19 -8.10 -1.16
C ALA A 217 -12.59 -8.70 -1.34
N LEU A 218 -13.45 -8.00 -2.08
CA LEU A 218 -14.76 -8.47 -2.52
C LEU A 218 -14.58 -9.48 -3.67
N ASP A 219 -15.26 -10.61 -3.61
CA ASP A 219 -15.22 -11.61 -4.67
C ASP A 219 -15.79 -11.07 -5.99
N LYS A 220 -15.43 -11.70 -7.11
CA LYS A 220 -15.89 -11.27 -8.44
C LYS A 220 -17.41 -11.17 -8.61
N ASN A 221 -18.18 -11.94 -7.83
CA ASN A 221 -19.64 -11.93 -7.91
C ASN A 221 -20.29 -10.86 -7.03
N GLU A 222 -19.47 -10.08 -6.30
CA GLU A 222 -19.89 -9.03 -5.37
C GLU A 222 -20.82 -9.54 -4.26
N ARG A 223 -20.58 -10.74 -3.76
CA ARG A 223 -21.39 -11.41 -2.72
C ARG A 223 -20.64 -11.63 -1.42
N ASP A 224 -19.37 -11.99 -1.53
CA ASP A 224 -18.59 -12.49 -0.41
C ASP A 224 -17.28 -11.72 -0.26
N TRP A 225 -16.83 -11.56 0.98
CA TRP A 225 -15.60 -10.88 1.31
C TRP A 225 -14.51 -11.87 1.70
N TRP A 226 -13.34 -11.71 1.11
CA TRP A 226 -12.15 -12.48 1.45
C TRP A 226 -11.21 -11.62 2.28
N TYR A 227 -10.73 -12.20 3.37
CA TYR A 227 -9.55 -11.70 4.07
C TYR A 227 -8.38 -12.63 3.82
N PHE A 228 -7.30 -12.07 3.31
CA PHE A 228 -6.00 -12.71 3.20
C PHE A 228 -5.09 -12.24 4.32
N ASP A 229 -4.68 -13.19 5.17
CA ASP A 229 -3.65 -12.96 6.16
C ASP A 229 -2.28 -13.06 5.49
N CYS A 230 -1.59 -11.93 5.34
CA CYS A 230 -0.31 -11.88 4.66
C CYS A 230 0.83 -12.54 5.45
N ASN A 231 0.66 -12.77 6.76
CA ASN A 231 1.66 -13.43 7.59
C ASN A 231 1.53 -14.95 7.54
N SER A 232 0.29 -15.46 7.62
CA SER A 232 0.05 -16.91 7.59
C SER A 232 -0.21 -17.46 6.18
N GLU A 233 -0.36 -16.58 5.19
CA GLU A 233 -0.77 -16.88 3.82
C GLU A 233 -2.08 -17.68 3.74
N LYS A 234 -2.96 -17.46 4.72
CA LYS A 234 -4.28 -18.10 4.79
C LYS A 234 -5.37 -17.16 4.34
N LEU A 235 -6.38 -17.75 3.70
CA LEU A 235 -7.59 -17.07 3.32
C LEU A 235 -8.74 -17.44 4.25
N LYS A 236 -9.59 -16.46 4.52
CA LYS A 236 -10.85 -16.67 5.21
C LYS A 236 -11.94 -15.88 4.51
N LYS A 237 -13.08 -16.53 4.32
CA LYS A 237 -14.26 -15.99 3.67
C LYS A 237 -15.24 -15.45 4.71
N PHE A 238 -15.93 -14.37 4.36
CA PHE A 238 -16.91 -13.67 5.18
C PHE A 238 -18.09 -13.23 4.31
N ASN A 239 -19.25 -13.05 4.94
CA ASN A 239 -20.46 -12.63 4.25
C ASN A 239 -20.60 -11.09 4.22
N SER A 240 -19.71 -10.36 4.90
CA SER A 240 -19.75 -8.89 4.98
C SER A 240 -18.34 -8.28 5.07
N LYS A 241 -18.24 -7.01 4.67
CA LYS A 241 -17.02 -6.20 4.76
C LYS A 241 -16.63 -5.99 6.22
N GLU A 242 -17.62 -5.75 7.07
CA GLU A 242 -17.49 -5.47 8.49
C GLU A 242 -16.92 -6.66 9.26
N ASP A 243 -17.33 -7.88 8.91
CA ASP A 243 -16.80 -9.10 9.53
C ASP A 243 -15.35 -9.35 9.13
N ALA A 244 -15.02 -9.17 7.85
CA ALA A 244 -13.65 -9.27 7.36
C ALA A 244 -12.72 -8.24 8.02
N LEU A 245 -13.20 -7.00 8.15
CA LEU A 245 -12.51 -5.93 8.86
C LEU A 245 -12.33 -6.24 10.35
N SER A 246 -13.37 -6.73 11.02
CA SER A 246 -13.32 -7.09 12.45
C SER A 246 -12.35 -8.23 12.70
N TYR A 247 -12.32 -9.25 11.83
CA TYR A 247 -11.36 -10.34 11.90
C TYR A 247 -9.91 -9.85 11.77
N SER A 248 -9.64 -8.92 10.84
CA SER A 248 -8.29 -8.36 10.66
C SER A 248 -7.76 -7.65 11.92
N LYS A 249 -8.63 -6.92 12.63
CA LYS A 249 -8.30 -6.22 13.88
C LYS A 249 -7.99 -7.21 15.01
N ASN A 250 -8.81 -8.24 15.15
CA ASN A 250 -8.66 -9.25 16.20
C ASN A 250 -7.43 -10.14 15.99
N SER A 251 -7.07 -10.46 14.74
CA SER A 251 -5.83 -11.18 14.43
C SER A 251 -4.58 -10.42 14.92
N THR A 252 -4.60 -9.09 14.76
CA THR A 252 -3.51 -8.19 15.16
C THR A 252 -3.35 -8.09 16.68
N GLN A 253 -4.46 -7.99 17.43
CA GLN A 253 -4.41 -7.98 18.90
C GLN A 253 -3.88 -9.30 19.47
N ASN A 254 -4.29 -10.44 18.91
CA ASN A 254 -3.91 -11.75 19.45
C ASN A 254 -2.41 -12.06 19.30
N GLN A 255 -1.74 -11.55 18.25
CA GLN A 255 -0.29 -11.69 18.10
C GLN A 255 0.48 -10.84 19.11
N ASN A 256 0.09 -9.58 19.29
CA ASN A 256 0.75 -8.68 20.25
C ASN A 256 0.57 -9.17 21.69
N VAL A 257 -0.63 -9.62 22.07
CA VAL A 257 -0.88 -10.18 23.40
C VAL A 257 -0.01 -11.40 23.68
N LYS A 258 0.19 -12.30 22.70
CA LYS A 258 1.06 -13.48 22.86
C LYS A 258 2.52 -13.13 23.09
N ILE A 259 3.07 -12.15 22.35
CA ILE A 259 4.47 -11.73 22.51
C ILE A 259 4.70 -11.08 23.88
N TRP A 260 3.79 -10.18 24.31
CA TRP A 260 3.87 -9.55 25.63
C TRP A 260 3.73 -10.56 26.78
N GLN A 261 2.90 -11.59 26.63
CA GLN A 261 2.79 -12.68 27.60
C GLN A 261 4.08 -13.48 27.71
N ILE A 262 4.75 -13.79 26.60
CA ILE A 262 6.03 -14.50 26.59
C ILE A 262 7.13 -13.67 27.27
N ILE A 263 7.22 -12.36 26.99
CA ILE A 263 8.18 -11.46 27.61
C ILE A 263 7.92 -11.33 29.13
N ALA A 264 6.65 -11.21 29.53
CA ALA A 264 6.27 -11.14 30.94
C ALA A 264 6.62 -12.43 31.70
N LEU A 265 6.39 -13.60 31.08
CA LEU A 265 6.77 -14.91 31.63
C LEU A 265 8.29 -15.08 31.75
N ALA A 266 9.05 -14.71 30.72
CA ALA A 266 10.51 -14.77 30.77
C ALA A 266 11.08 -13.86 31.87
N SER A 267 10.52 -12.65 32.01
CA SER A 267 10.94 -11.68 33.02
C SER A 267 10.61 -12.14 34.45
N SER A 268 9.46 -12.79 34.66
CA SER A 268 9.07 -13.30 35.99
C SER A 268 9.96 -14.48 36.43
N VAL A 269 10.34 -15.36 35.50
CA VAL A 269 11.27 -16.46 35.78
C VAL A 269 12.65 -15.94 36.19
N ILE A 270 13.17 -14.92 35.48
CA ILE A 270 14.45 -14.29 35.84
C ILE A 270 14.38 -13.66 37.24
N LEU A 271 13.27 -12.98 37.56
CA LEU A 271 13.08 -12.37 38.88
C LEU A 271 13.07 -13.40 40.02
N ILE A 272 12.41 -14.54 39.80
CA ILE A 272 12.36 -15.66 40.78
C ILE A 272 13.77 -16.24 41.00
N LEU A 273 14.56 -16.40 39.93
CA LEU A 273 15.93 -16.90 40.05
C LEU A 273 16.83 -15.95 40.85
N ILE A 274 16.70 -14.63 40.62
CA ILE A 274 17.46 -13.61 41.37
C ILE A 274 17.10 -13.67 42.87
N LEU A 275 15.79 -13.74 43.19
CA LEU A 275 15.33 -13.85 44.57
C LEU A 275 15.81 -15.14 45.24
N ALA A 276 15.74 -16.28 44.55
CA ALA A 276 16.25 -17.54 45.07
C ALA A 276 17.76 -17.47 45.37
N PHE A 277 18.54 -16.86 44.47
CA PHE A 277 19.98 -16.67 44.68
C PHE A 277 20.27 -15.77 45.88
N ALA A 278 19.52 -14.66 46.03
CA ALA A 278 19.65 -13.76 47.17
C ALA A 278 19.34 -14.45 48.50
N VAL A 279 18.28 -15.29 48.54
CA VAL A 279 17.90 -16.07 49.73
C VAL A 279 18.98 -17.10 50.06
N ILE A 280 19.48 -17.86 49.09
CA ILE A 280 20.56 -18.84 49.30
C ILE A 280 21.82 -18.13 49.82
N TYR A 281 22.17 -16.97 49.26
CA TYR A 281 23.31 -16.18 49.70
C TYR A 281 23.15 -15.69 51.15
N LEU A 282 21.99 -15.17 51.52
CA LEU A 282 21.68 -14.73 52.89
C LEU A 282 21.73 -15.89 53.89
N LEU A 283 21.15 -17.04 53.55
CA LEU A 283 21.19 -18.25 54.38
C LEU A 283 22.62 -18.75 54.57
N LYS A 284 23.46 -18.70 53.53
CA LYS A 284 24.87 -19.10 53.61
C LYS A 284 25.68 -18.13 54.48
N LYS A 285 25.43 -16.82 54.36
CA LYS A 285 26.09 -15.78 55.18
C LYS A 285 25.76 -15.89 56.67
N ASN A 286 24.51 -16.23 57.01
CA ASN A 286 24.09 -16.37 58.41
C ASN A 286 24.57 -17.67 59.08
N ARG A 287 24.96 -18.69 58.32
CA ARG A 287 25.57 -19.93 58.86
C ARG A 287 27.07 -19.82 59.16
N GLN A 288 27.72 -18.72 58.75
CA GLN A 288 29.14 -18.46 58.97
C GLN A 288 29.41 -17.49 60.13
N LYS A 289 28.37 -17.11 60.88
CA LYS A 289 28.46 -16.43 62.18
C LYS A 289 28.13 -17.42 63.28
#